data_AF-A0A1E1V2L4-F1
#
_entry.id   AF-A0A1E1V2L4-F1
#
_cell.length_a   1.000
_cell.length_b   1.000
_cell.length_c   1.000
_cell.angle_alpha   90.00
_cell.angle_beta   90.00
_cell.angle_gamma   90.00
#
_symmetry.space_group_name_H-M   'P 1'
#
loop_
_entity.id
_entity.type
_entity.pdbx_description
1 polymer ?
#
loop_
_entity_poly.entity_id
_entity_poly.type
_entity_poly.pdbx_seq_one_letter_code
_entity_poly.pdbx_strand_id
1 'polypeptide(L)'
;MSGSPFSSAQHAVERLLGQSWLVLLARIAVALPFMLSGIAKLFDFAGATAEIRGLTGLEPAAFFATLVILTQLGGSALLIAGGRYAWIGAAALAGFTILATLYAHAFWLKPAGERFLHQNIFFEHVSIVGGLALLAVLSARSSRGARA
;
A
#
# COMPACT_ATOMS: atom_id res chain seq x y z
N MET A 1 -35.33 27.96 -13.05
CA MET A 1 -33.86 27.91 -13.21
C MET A 1 -33.46 26.44 -13.23
N SER A 2 -33.40 25.83 -14.41
CA SER A 2 -32.98 24.43 -14.58
C SER A 2 -31.45 24.35 -14.44
N GLY A 3 -30.96 23.58 -13.47
CA GLY A 3 -29.52 23.34 -13.30
C GLY A 3 -28.93 22.75 -14.59
N SER A 4 -27.77 23.23 -15.01
CA SER A 4 -27.08 22.71 -16.20
C SER A 4 -26.80 21.20 -16.02
N PRO A 5 -26.83 20.38 -17.08
CA PRO A 5 -26.52 18.95 -16.98
C PRO A 5 -25.16 18.67 -16.33
N PHE A 6 -24.20 19.59 -16.49
CA PHE A 6 -22.91 19.56 -15.78
C PHE A 6 -23.05 19.65 -14.26
N SER A 7 -23.93 20.52 -13.75
CA SER A 7 -24.18 20.63 -12.31
C SER A 7 -24.80 19.34 -11.74
N SER A 8 -25.75 18.71 -12.44
CA SER A 8 -26.37 17.46 -12.01
C SER A 8 -25.36 16.31 -11.93
N ALA A 9 -24.48 16.20 -12.94
CA ALA A 9 -23.40 15.22 -12.96
C ALA A 9 -22.40 15.43 -11.81
N GLN A 10 -22.00 16.68 -11.56
CA GLN A 10 -21.09 17.03 -10.45
C GLN A 10 -21.67 16.61 -9.09
N HIS A 11 -22.92 16.96 -8.79
CA HIS A 11 -23.57 16.58 -7.53
C HIS A 11 -23.75 15.06 -7.38
N ALA A 12 -23.88 14.32 -8.48
CA ALA A 12 -23.93 12.86 -8.45
C ALA A 12 -22.55 12.28 -8.07
N VAL A 13 -21.48 12.80 -8.66
CA VAL A 13 -20.10 12.38 -8.35
C VAL A 13 -19.74 12.71 -6.91
N GLU A 14 -20.03 13.92 -6.43
CA GLU A 14 -19.77 14.31 -5.04
C GLU A 14 -20.52 13.41 -4.05
N ARG A 15 -21.77 13.05 -4.35
CA ARG A 15 -22.55 12.11 -3.54
C ARG A 15 -21.95 10.71 -3.51
N LEU A 16 -21.36 10.24 -4.62
CA LEU A 16 -20.66 8.95 -4.68
C LEU A 16 -19.33 9.01 -3.90
N LEU A 17 -18.54 10.07 -4.10
CA LEU A 17 -17.27 10.28 -3.41
C LEU A 17 -17.43 10.47 -1.90
N GLY A 18 -18.56 11.01 -1.45
CA GLY A 18 -18.90 11.16 -0.04
C GLY A 18 -19.32 9.86 0.66
N GLN A 19 -19.47 8.74 -0.06
CA GLN A 19 -19.89 7.48 0.53
C GLN A 19 -18.79 6.81 1.35
N SER A 20 -19.10 6.47 2.60
CA SER A 20 -18.14 5.80 3.50
C SER A 20 -17.70 4.42 2.99
N TRP A 21 -18.57 3.69 2.28
CA TRP A 21 -18.24 2.39 1.71
C TRP A 21 -17.18 2.50 0.60
N LEU A 22 -17.18 3.58 -0.17
CA LEU A 22 -16.20 3.80 -1.24
C LEU A 22 -14.80 4.04 -0.66
N VAL A 23 -14.72 4.80 0.44
CA VAL A 23 -13.47 5.00 1.19
C VAL A 23 -12.94 3.68 1.74
N LEU A 24 -13.81 2.83 2.27
CA LEU A 24 -13.43 1.50 2.76
C LEU A 24 -12.93 0.62 1.62
N LEU A 25 -13.63 0.57 0.49
CA LEU A 25 -13.19 -0.20 -0.68
C LEU A 25 -11.84 0.28 -1.22
N ALA A 26 -11.62 1.59 -1.29
CA ALA A 26 -10.32 2.13 -1.71
C ALA A 26 -9.18 1.70 -0.78
N ARG A 27 -9.41 1.71 0.54
CA ARG A 27 -8.43 1.22 1.53
C ARG A 27 -8.15 -0.27 1.38
N ILE A 28 -9.20 -1.08 1.19
CA ILE A 28 -9.06 -2.51 0.94
C ILE A 28 -8.27 -2.72 -0.35
N ALA A 29 -8.65 -2.09 -1.45
CA ALA A 29 -7.99 -2.24 -2.76
C ALA A 29 -6.49 -1.93 -2.69
N VAL A 30 -6.10 -0.85 -1.99
CA VAL A 30 -4.68 -0.51 -1.80
C VAL A 30 -3.98 -1.51 -0.86
N ALA A 31 -4.67 -2.04 0.15
CA ALA A 31 -4.12 -3.01 1.10
C ALA A 31 -3.99 -4.44 0.52
N LEU A 32 -4.80 -4.80 -0.49
CA LEU A 32 -4.92 -6.16 -1.01
C LEU A 32 -3.58 -6.84 -1.35
N PRO A 33 -2.64 -6.22 -2.10
CA PRO A 33 -1.37 -6.87 -2.44
C PRO A 33 -0.57 -7.26 -1.19
N PHE A 34 -0.62 -6.42 -0.15
CA PHE A 34 0.09 -6.66 1.12
C PHE A 34 -0.58 -7.76 1.93
N MET A 35 -1.92 -7.77 1.98
CA MET A 35 -2.66 -8.83 2.67
C MET A 35 -2.38 -10.19 2.05
N LEU A 36 -2.47 -10.31 0.72
CA LEU A 36 -2.21 -11.56 0.02
C LEU A 36 -0.76 -12.01 0.21
N SER A 37 0.20 -11.10 0.08
CA SER A 37 1.63 -11.41 0.29
C SER A 37 1.92 -11.84 1.73
N GLY A 38 1.38 -11.12 2.72
CA GLY A 38 1.58 -11.42 4.14
C GLY A 38 0.94 -12.74 4.56
N ILE A 39 -0.27 -13.04 4.07
CA ILE A 39 -0.95 -14.31 4.31
C ILE A 39 -0.15 -15.47 3.69
N ALA A 40 0.28 -15.33 2.43
CA ALA A 40 1.10 -16.34 1.77
C ALA A 40 2.40 -16.62 2.55
N LYS A 41 3.11 -15.57 2.99
CA LYS A 41 4.33 -15.69 3.80
C LYS A 41 4.08 -16.26 5.20
N LEU A 42 2.88 -16.13 5.76
CA LEU A 42 2.51 -16.75 7.03
C LEU A 42 2.36 -18.27 6.89
N PHE A 43 1.77 -18.72 5.78
CA PHE A 43 1.61 -20.15 5.49
C PHE A 43 2.88 -20.80 4.92
N ASP A 44 3.77 -20.02 4.30
CA ASP A 44 5.08 -20.46 3.83
C ASP A 44 6.20 -19.57 4.40
N PHE A 45 6.43 -19.70 5.71
CA PHE A 45 7.46 -18.92 6.38
C PHE A 45 8.87 -19.30 5.91
N ALA A 46 9.09 -20.58 5.55
CA ALA A 46 10.37 -21.03 5.01
C ALA A 46 10.67 -20.30 3.68
N GLY A 47 9.70 -20.25 2.76
CA GLY A 47 9.77 -19.46 1.54
C GLY A 47 10.03 -17.98 1.81
N ALA A 48 9.34 -17.39 2.80
CA ALA A 48 9.57 -16.00 3.20
C ALA A 48 11.02 -15.75 3.64
N THR A 49 11.61 -16.62 4.46
CA THR A 49 13.02 -16.48 4.88
C THR A 49 14.00 -16.67 3.72
N ALA A 50 13.71 -17.60 2.80
CA ALA A 50 14.52 -17.82 1.61
C ALA A 50 14.48 -16.60 0.66
N GLU A 51 13.31 -15.99 0.49
CA GLU A 51 13.11 -14.76 -0.29
C GLU A 51 13.93 -13.61 0.29
N ILE A 52 13.87 -13.38 1.60
CA ILE A 52 14.68 -12.34 2.27
C ILE A 52 16.16 -12.57 2.04
N ARG A 53 16.65 -13.79 2.27
CA ARG A 53 18.06 -14.13 2.08
C ARG A 53 18.49 -13.91 0.63
N GLY A 54 17.71 -14.41 -0.32
CA GLY A 54 18.03 -14.33 -1.75
C GLY A 54 17.99 -12.93 -2.32
N LEU A 55 17.04 -12.09 -1.88
CA LEU A 55 16.87 -10.73 -2.40
C LEU A 55 17.77 -9.70 -1.70
N THR A 56 17.97 -9.83 -0.40
CA THR A 56 18.58 -8.77 0.42
C THR A 56 19.92 -9.17 1.04
N GLY A 57 20.18 -10.47 1.20
CA GLY A 57 21.34 -10.97 1.95
C GLY A 57 21.29 -10.72 3.46
N LEU A 58 20.17 -10.20 4.00
CA LEU A 58 20.06 -9.86 5.42
C LEU A 58 19.95 -11.11 6.31
N GLU A 59 20.70 -11.10 7.41
CA GLU A 59 20.67 -12.13 8.46
C GLU A 59 20.49 -11.49 9.85
N PRO A 60 19.73 -12.12 10.78
CA PRO A 60 19.01 -13.38 10.62
C PRO A 60 17.75 -13.24 9.74
N ALA A 61 17.64 -14.02 8.66
CA ALA A 61 16.57 -13.87 7.68
C ALA A 61 15.16 -14.05 8.29
N ALA A 62 15.03 -14.92 9.30
CA ALA A 62 13.78 -15.13 10.04
C ALA A 62 13.26 -13.86 10.71
N PHE A 63 14.15 -13.04 11.30
CA PHE A 63 13.77 -11.80 11.95
C PHE A 63 13.15 -10.81 10.96
N PHE A 64 13.81 -10.61 9.82
CA PHE A 64 13.32 -9.71 8.78
C PHE A 64 12.04 -10.23 8.10
N ALA A 65 11.93 -11.54 7.88
CA ALA A 65 10.71 -12.15 7.37
C ALA A 65 9.51 -11.89 8.31
N THR A 66 9.72 -12.03 9.63
CA THR A 66 8.70 -11.67 10.63
C THR A 66 8.33 -10.19 10.55
N LEU A 67 9.31 -9.28 10.44
CA LEU A 67 9.04 -7.84 10.30
C LEU A 67 8.24 -7.53 9.03
N VAL A 68 8.54 -8.18 7.91
CA VAL A 68 7.80 -8.02 6.65
C VAL A 68 6.35 -8.47 6.82
N ILE A 69 6.11 -9.66 7.39
CA ILE A 69 4.75 -10.17 7.62
C ILE A 69 3.97 -9.23 8.56
N LEU A 70 4.58 -8.80 9.67
CA LEU A 70 3.96 -7.87 10.61
C LEU A 70 3.65 -6.52 9.95
N THR A 71 4.53 -6.01 9.11
CA THR A 71 4.33 -4.75 8.39
C THR A 71 3.19 -4.88 7.37
N GLN A 72 3.17 -5.96 6.59
CA GLN A 72 2.16 -6.21 5.58
C GLN A 72 0.77 -6.41 6.20
N LEU A 73 0.64 -7.30 7.18
CA LEU A 73 -0.65 -7.63 7.79
C LEU A 73 -1.10 -6.56 8.77
N GLY A 74 -0.21 -6.11 9.65
CA GLY A 74 -0.49 -5.07 10.63
C GLY A 74 -0.76 -3.72 9.97
N GLY A 75 0.03 -3.35 8.97
CA GLY A 75 -0.19 -2.13 8.18
C GLY A 75 -1.52 -2.14 7.43
N SER A 76 -1.87 -3.27 6.83
CA SER A 76 -3.16 -3.45 6.15
C SER A 76 -4.34 -3.36 7.12
N ALA A 77 -4.25 -4.05 8.27
CA ALA A 77 -5.29 -4.01 9.29
C ALA A 77 -5.51 -2.59 9.82
N LEU A 78 -4.44 -1.85 10.14
CA LEU A 78 -4.52 -0.46 10.58
C LEU A 78 -5.13 0.46 9.51
N LEU A 79 -4.73 0.29 8.25
CA LEU A 79 -5.25 1.08 7.14
C LEU A 79 -6.75 0.85 6.94
N ILE A 80 -7.18 -0.40 6.91
CA ILE A 80 -8.58 -0.78 6.70
C ILE A 80 -9.46 -0.37 7.89
N ALA A 81 -9.00 -0.61 9.12
CA ALA A 81 -9.71 -0.22 10.34
C ALA A 81 -9.97 1.30 10.40
N GLY A 82 -9.12 2.10 9.77
CA GLY A 82 -9.31 3.54 9.70
C GLY A 82 -8.98 4.27 11.00
N GLY A 83 -9.58 5.45 11.17
CA GLY A 83 -9.45 6.24 12.38
C GLY A 83 -8.03 6.77 12.65
N ARG A 84 -7.71 6.95 13.94
CA ARG A 84 -6.53 7.71 14.41
C ARG A 84 -5.17 7.09 14.04
N TYR A 85 -5.12 5.80 13.74
CA TYR A 85 -3.89 5.06 13.49
C TYR A 85 -3.72 4.59 12.04
N ALA A 86 -4.70 4.85 11.16
CA ALA A 86 -4.61 4.45 9.76
C ALA A 86 -3.41 5.05 9.02
N TRP A 87 -2.96 6.24 9.43
CA TRP A 87 -1.77 6.87 8.86
C TRP A 87 -0.49 6.08 9.15
N ILE A 88 -0.41 5.40 10.30
CA ILE A 88 0.74 4.56 10.67
C ILE A 88 0.78 3.35 9.73
N GLY A 89 -0.36 2.69 9.52
CA GLY A 89 -0.46 1.56 8.60
C GLY A 89 -0.07 1.95 7.18
N ALA A 90 -0.64 3.05 6.67
CA ALA A 90 -0.31 3.56 5.34
C ALA A 90 1.18 3.92 5.18
N ALA A 91 1.77 4.61 6.17
CA ALA A 91 3.18 4.98 6.13
C ALA A 91 4.11 3.76 6.19
N ALA A 92 3.79 2.77 7.03
CA ALA A 92 4.56 1.54 7.14
C ALA A 92 4.54 0.72 5.83
N LEU A 93 3.35 0.57 5.23
CA LEU A 93 3.22 -0.08 3.92
C LEU A 93 3.96 0.68 2.83
N ALA A 94 3.90 2.01 2.80
CA ALA A 94 4.63 2.82 1.82
C ALA A 94 6.15 2.63 1.94
N GLY A 95 6.68 2.69 3.17
CA GLY A 95 8.10 2.44 3.45
C GLY A 95 8.53 1.03 3.03
N PHE A 96 7.72 0.02 3.35
CA PHE A 96 7.94 -1.34 2.88
C PHE A 96 7.97 -1.43 1.35
N THR A 97 7.00 -0.84 0.65
CA THR A 97 6.95 -0.87 -0.82
C THR A 97 8.19 -0.23 -1.44
N ILE A 98 8.64 0.92 -0.91
CA ILE A 98 9.87 1.57 -1.40
C ILE A 98 11.05 0.61 -1.29
N LEU A 99 11.27 0.04 -0.10
CA LEU A 99 12.39 -0.87 0.14
C LEU A 99 12.29 -2.13 -0.74
N ALA A 100 11.14 -2.80 -0.74
CA ALA A 100 10.91 -4.01 -1.53
C ALA A 100 11.14 -3.77 -3.03
N THR A 101 10.70 -2.62 -3.55
CA THR A 101 10.86 -2.27 -4.96
C THR A 101 12.31 -2.03 -5.33
N LEU A 102 13.08 -1.37 -4.46
CA LEU A 102 14.52 -1.15 -4.69
C LEU A 102 15.30 -2.46 -4.72
N TYR A 103 14.93 -3.45 -3.90
CA TYR A 103 15.57 -4.78 -3.94
C TYR A 103 15.11 -5.63 -5.13
N ALA A 104 13.80 -5.74 -5.35
CA ALA A 104 13.25 -6.71 -6.31
C ALA A 104 13.19 -6.16 -7.75
N HIS A 105 12.96 -4.86 -7.91
CA HIS A 105 12.64 -4.22 -9.20
C HIS A 105 13.53 -3.02 -9.54
N ALA A 106 14.75 -2.94 -8.99
CA ALA A 106 15.79 -2.04 -9.47
C ALA A 106 16.17 -2.39 -10.93
N PHE A 107 15.36 -1.94 -11.88
CA PHE A 107 15.40 -2.34 -13.28
C PHE A 107 16.74 -2.01 -13.96
N TRP A 108 17.45 -1.00 -13.46
CA TRP A 108 18.80 -0.64 -13.90
C TRP A 108 19.85 -1.73 -13.62
N LEU A 109 19.59 -2.63 -12.67
CA LEU A 109 20.44 -3.80 -12.37
C LEU A 109 19.98 -5.07 -13.09
N LYS A 110 18.88 -5.03 -13.84
CA LYS A 110 18.30 -6.19 -14.51
C LYS A 110 18.89 -6.41 -15.91
N PRO A 111 18.93 -7.67 -16.39
CA PRO A 111 19.31 -8.00 -17.76
C PRO A 111 18.47 -7.23 -18.79
N ALA A 112 19.06 -6.97 -19.96
CA ALA A 112 18.40 -6.16 -21.00
C ALA A 112 17.02 -6.71 -21.42
N GLY A 113 16.85 -8.03 -21.48
CA GLY A 113 15.58 -8.67 -21.84
C GLY A 113 14.46 -8.50 -20.80
N GLU A 114 14.79 -8.22 -19.54
CA GLU A 114 13.82 -8.10 -18.43
C GLU A 114 13.64 -6.65 -17.96
N ARG A 115 14.52 -5.75 -18.41
CA ARG A 115 14.58 -4.37 -17.92
C ARG A 115 13.24 -3.63 -18.05
N PHE A 116 12.55 -3.78 -19.18
CA PHE A 116 11.26 -3.12 -19.41
C PHE A 116 10.17 -3.63 -18.46
N LEU A 117 10.12 -4.94 -18.22
CA LEU A 117 9.18 -5.54 -17.26
C LEU A 117 9.39 -4.97 -15.85
N HIS A 118 10.63 -5.02 -15.35
CA HIS A 118 10.93 -4.50 -14.01
C HIS A 118 10.75 -2.99 -13.91
N GLN A 119 10.97 -2.24 -14.99
CA GLN A 119 10.72 -0.81 -15.03
C GLN A 119 9.23 -0.50 -14.88
N ASN A 120 8.35 -1.23 -15.55
CA ASN A 120 6.90 -1.04 -15.39
C ASN A 120 6.46 -1.35 -13.96
N ILE A 121 6.88 -2.49 -13.40
CA ILE A 121 6.55 -2.86 -12.02
C ILE A 121 7.07 -1.81 -11.03
N PHE A 122 8.27 -1.27 -11.26
CA PHE A 122 8.83 -0.21 -10.43
C PHE A 122 7.90 1.02 -10.38
N PHE A 123 7.41 1.49 -11.53
CA PHE A 123 6.52 2.66 -11.60
C PHE A 123 5.09 2.38 -11.13
N GLU A 124 4.60 1.15 -11.26
CA GLU A 124 3.37 0.71 -10.61
C GLU A 124 3.49 0.81 -9.09
N HIS A 125 4.61 0.35 -8.52
CA HIS A 125 4.88 0.47 -7.08
C HIS A 125 5.06 1.92 -6.63
N VAL A 126 5.68 2.79 -7.43
CA VAL A 126 5.73 4.25 -7.15
C VAL A 126 4.32 4.82 -7.05
N SER A 127 3.40 4.40 -7.92
CA SER A 127 2.00 4.83 -7.88
C SER A 127 1.29 4.34 -6.62
N ILE A 128 1.54 3.09 -6.20
CA ILE A 128 1.03 2.54 -4.93
C ILE A 128 1.54 3.35 -3.74
N VAL A 129 2.83 3.69 -3.70
CA VAL A 129 3.43 4.54 -2.66
C VAL A 129 2.75 5.90 -2.61
N GLY A 130 2.48 6.52 -3.77
CA GLY A 130 1.74 7.78 -3.85
C GLY A 130 0.33 7.68 -3.26
N GLY A 131 -0.39 6.61 -3.56
CA GLY A 131 -1.72 6.34 -3.00
C GLY A 131 -1.70 6.15 -1.48
N LEU A 132 -0.73 5.38 -0.97
CA LEU A 132 -0.52 5.17 0.46
C LEU A 132 -0.14 6.47 1.18
N ALA A 133 0.76 7.28 0.60
CA ALA A 133 1.14 8.58 1.15
C ALA A 133 -0.07 9.53 1.25
N LEU A 134 -0.92 9.58 0.21
CA LEU A 134 -2.14 10.37 0.24
C LEU A 134 -3.11 9.87 1.32
N LEU A 135 -3.31 8.55 1.43
CA LEU A 135 -4.13 7.95 2.50
C LEU A 135 -3.58 8.25 3.90
N ALA A 136 -2.26 8.28 4.07
CA ALA A 136 -1.63 8.64 5.33
C ALA A 136 -1.90 10.11 5.70
N VAL A 137 -1.69 11.03 4.74
CA VAL A 137 -1.95 12.46 4.93
C VAL A 137 -3.42 12.73 5.25
N LEU A 138 -4.35 12.16 4.50
CA LEU A 138 -5.78 12.36 4.70
C LEU A 138 -6.24 11.80 6.07
N SER A 139 -5.83 10.58 6.40
CA SER A 139 -6.15 9.96 7.70
C SER A 139 -5.58 10.75 8.88
N ALA A 140 -4.35 11.27 8.76
CA ALA A 140 -3.74 12.11 9.80
C ALA A 140 -4.48 13.43 10.00
N ARG A 141 -4.97 14.06 8.91
CA ARG A 141 -5.75 15.30 8.98
C ARG A 141 -7.11 15.09 9.64
N SER A 142 -7.86 14.06 9.26
CA SER A 142 -9.14 13.73 9.90
C SER A 142 -9.00 13.50 11.40
N SER A 143 -7.89 12.89 11.82
CA SER A 143 -7.59 12.61 13.23
C SER A 143 -7.26 13.86 14.06
N ARG A 144 -6.74 14.92 13.41
CA ARG A 144 -6.47 16.22 14.05
C ARG A 144 -7.73 17.08 14.13
N GLY A 145 -8.56 17.06 13.08
CA GLY A 145 -9.85 17.77 13.07
C GLY A 145 -10.83 17.29 14.14
N ALA A 146 -10.79 16.01 14.50
CA ALA A 146 -11.58 15.47 15.62
C ALA A 146 -11.07 15.88 17.03
N ARG A 147 -9.98 16.66 17.13
CA ARG A 147 -9.38 17.11 18.40
C ARG A 147 -9.53 18.61 18.66
N ALA A 148 -10.04 19.38 17.69
CA ALA A 148 -10.30 20.81 17.79
C ALA A 148 -11.77 21.04 18.13
#